data_AF-A0A7Y8WJ89-F1
#
_entry.id   AF-A0A7Y8WJ89-F1
#
_cell.length_a   1.000
_cell.length_b   1.000
_cell.length_c   1.000
_cell.angle_alpha   90.00
_cell.angle_beta   90.00
_cell.angle_gamma   90.00
#
_symmetry.space_group_name_H-M   'P 1'
#
loop_
_entity.id
_entity.type
_entity.pdbx_description
1 polymer ?
#
loop_
_entity_poly.entity_id
_entity_poly.type
_entity_poly.pdbx_seq_one_letter_code
_entity_poly.pdbx_strand_id
1 'polypeptide(L)'
;MDNQQLIPFLEELDLEVPAETENEVISFLLAEWNLLKTELETLYRNRDQQTTLKGMKKGVGLFIHFLYWSNDRQVKLNELEPLGSIEMKPVNLDERLGFIIRRPNLFHSYRQLSELMTEQEKLLAKKNIVKKRLSQKG
;
A
#
# COMPACT_ATOMS: atom_id res chain seq x y z
N MET A 1 -12.09 -9.24 0.95
CA MET A 1 -12.55 -7.94 1.49
C MET A 1 -13.14 -7.16 0.33
N ASP A 2 -14.32 -6.55 0.51
CA ASP A 2 -15.05 -5.90 -0.58
C ASP A 2 -14.69 -4.40 -0.69
N ASN A 3 -14.83 -3.83 -1.89
CA ASN A 3 -14.50 -2.44 -2.21
C ASN A 3 -15.32 -1.42 -1.41
N GLN A 4 -16.46 -1.85 -0.88
CA GLN A 4 -17.32 -1.06 0.02
C GLN A 4 -16.59 -0.55 1.28
N GLN A 5 -15.47 -1.18 1.69
CA GLN A 5 -14.66 -0.69 2.82
C GLN A 5 -13.42 0.10 2.40
N LEU A 6 -12.97 -0.02 1.16
CA LEU A 6 -11.75 0.62 0.65
C LEU A 6 -12.03 2.00 0.07
N ILE A 7 -13.12 2.16 -0.67
CA ILE A 7 -13.43 3.44 -1.35
C ILE A 7 -13.65 4.57 -0.34
N PRO A 8 -14.52 4.43 0.69
CA PRO A 8 -14.68 5.51 1.68
C PRO A 8 -13.40 5.81 2.45
N PHE A 9 -12.57 4.79 2.68
CA PHE A 9 -11.28 4.94 3.35
C PHE A 9 -10.29 5.76 2.52
N LEU A 10 -10.26 5.56 1.20
CA LEU A 10 -9.40 6.32 0.28
C LEU A 10 -9.95 7.72 0.02
N GLU A 11 -11.26 7.92 -0.02
CA GLU A 11 -11.89 9.25 -0.12
C GLU A 11 -11.54 10.17 1.07
N GLU A 12 -11.39 9.59 2.27
CA GLU A 12 -10.91 10.32 3.45
C GLU A 12 -9.43 10.73 3.35
N LEU A 13 -8.67 10.21 2.38
CA LEU A 13 -7.24 10.42 2.26
C LEU A 13 -6.94 11.40 1.12
N ASP A 14 -6.36 12.54 1.48
CA ASP A 14 -5.84 13.54 0.54
C ASP A 14 -4.47 13.10 0.01
N LEU A 15 -4.44 11.96 -0.69
CA LEU A 15 -3.24 11.34 -1.24
C LEU A 15 -3.07 11.77 -2.71
N GLU A 16 -2.43 12.91 -2.92
CA GLU A 16 -2.04 13.36 -4.24
C GLU A 16 -0.84 12.53 -4.75
N VAL A 17 -1.04 11.83 -5.87
CA VAL A 17 0.03 11.11 -6.56
C VAL A 17 0.53 11.99 -7.71
N PRO A 18 1.76 12.51 -7.65
CA PRO A 18 2.18 13.63 -8.51
C PRO A 18 2.66 13.23 -9.91
N ALA A 19 2.80 11.94 -10.21
CA ALA A 19 3.58 11.47 -11.36
C ALA A 19 2.75 10.86 -12.50
N GLU A 20 3.27 10.96 -13.73
CA GLU A 20 2.60 10.50 -14.95
C GLU A 20 2.90 9.02 -15.28
N THR A 21 4.00 8.45 -14.78
CA THR A 21 4.42 7.06 -15.09
C THR A 21 4.37 6.12 -13.88
N GLU A 22 4.11 4.82 -14.14
CA GLU A 22 4.06 3.77 -13.11
C GLU A 22 5.31 3.76 -12.23
N ASN A 23 6.51 3.86 -12.83
CA ASN A 23 7.77 3.78 -12.10
C ASN A 23 7.99 4.99 -11.17
N GLU A 24 7.63 6.18 -11.61
CA GLU A 24 7.73 7.39 -10.81
C GLU A 24 6.73 7.36 -9.65
N VAL A 25 5.49 6.94 -9.93
CA VAL A 25 4.46 6.77 -8.91
C VAL A 25 4.92 5.76 -7.85
N ILE A 26 5.40 4.59 -8.26
CA ILE A 26 5.88 3.57 -7.32
C ILE A 26 7.06 4.10 -6.50
N SER A 27 8.02 4.79 -7.13
CA SER A 27 9.18 5.37 -6.44
C SER A 27 8.76 6.40 -5.39
N PHE A 28 7.79 7.26 -5.73
CA PHE A 28 7.20 8.22 -4.81
C PHE A 28 6.51 7.53 -3.62
N LEU A 29 5.65 6.54 -3.89
CA LEU A 29 4.92 5.82 -2.85
C LEU A 29 5.85 5.13 -1.84
N LEU A 30 6.93 4.52 -2.33
CA LEU A 30 7.94 3.85 -1.48
C LEU A 30 8.77 4.86 -0.68
N ALA A 31 9.09 6.02 -1.25
CA ALA A 31 9.78 7.09 -0.53
C ALA A 31 8.91 7.63 0.61
N GLU A 32 7.63 7.94 0.32
CA GLU A 32 6.66 8.38 1.33
C GLU A 32 6.45 7.34 2.44
N TRP A 33 6.39 6.05 2.07
CA TRP A 33 6.30 4.98 3.05
C TRP A 33 7.51 4.92 3.99
N ASN A 34 8.73 5.07 3.47
CA ASN A 34 9.94 5.01 4.29
C ASN A 34 10.04 6.17 5.30
N LEU A 35 9.62 7.37 4.90
CA LEU A 35 9.51 8.52 5.81
C LEU A 35 8.48 8.23 6.91
N LEU A 36 7.26 7.89 6.49
CA LEU A 36 6.14 7.64 7.39
C LEU A 36 6.40 6.49 8.35
N LYS A 37 7.09 5.44 7.90
CA LYS A 37 7.46 4.29 8.74
C LYS A 37 8.31 4.73 9.93
N THR A 38 9.30 5.59 9.69
CA THR A 38 10.19 6.12 10.74
C THR A 38 9.42 7.00 11.73
N GLU A 39 8.48 7.81 11.22
CA GLU A 39 7.58 8.62 12.03
C GLU A 39 6.69 7.74 12.91
N LEU A 40 6.04 6.72 12.33
CA LEU A 40 5.17 5.79 13.05
C LEU A 40 5.90 5.08 14.18
N GLU A 41 7.13 4.62 13.97
CA GLU A 41 7.94 4.00 15.03
C GLU A 41 8.16 4.94 16.22
N THR A 42 8.35 6.22 15.95
CA THR A 42 8.47 7.26 16.98
C THR A 42 7.14 7.51 17.69
N LEU A 43 6.04 7.61 16.94
CA LEU A 43 4.70 7.83 17.49
C LEU A 43 4.24 6.68 18.41
N TYR A 44 4.48 5.43 18.00
CA TYR A 44 4.21 4.26 18.84
C TYR A 44 5.02 4.26 20.13
N ARG A 45 6.30 4.65 20.07
CA ARG A 45 7.16 4.78 21.25
C ARG A 45 6.66 5.86 22.21
N ASN A 46 6.22 6.98 21.66
CA ASN A 46 5.71 8.12 22.42
C ASN A 46 4.26 7.95 22.87
N ARG A 47 3.58 6.88 22.45
CA ARG A 47 2.17 6.58 22.74
C ARG A 47 1.20 7.68 22.27
N ASP A 48 1.57 8.42 21.23
CA ASP A 48 0.69 9.43 20.61
C ASP A 48 -0.34 8.75 19.69
N GLN A 49 -1.46 8.33 20.29
CA GLN A 49 -2.49 7.56 19.57
C GLN A 49 -3.20 8.34 18.48
N GLN A 50 -3.39 9.65 18.65
CA GLN A 50 -4.13 10.46 17.68
C GLN A 50 -3.31 10.64 16.39
N THR A 51 -2.03 10.98 16.52
CA THR A 51 -1.15 11.12 15.37
C THR A 51 -0.83 9.76 14.75
N THR A 52 -0.69 8.71 15.57
CA THR A 52 -0.55 7.32 15.08
C THR A 52 -1.71 6.92 14.18
N LEU A 53 -2.95 7.25 14.55
CA LEU A 53 -4.12 6.94 13.73
C LEU A 53 -4.02 7.56 12.34
N LYS A 54 -3.69 8.85 12.28
CA LYS A 54 -3.55 9.58 11.02
C LYS A 54 -2.43 8.99 10.16
N GLY A 55 -1.26 8.73 10.77
CA GLY A 55 -0.14 8.11 10.09
C GLY A 55 -0.46 6.71 9.57
N MET A 56 -1.14 5.89 10.37
CA MET A 56 -1.55 4.55 9.95
C MET A 56 -2.56 4.59 8.81
N LYS A 57 -3.52 5.52 8.83
CA LYS A 57 -4.43 5.72 7.71
C LYS A 57 -3.68 6.09 6.43
N LYS A 58 -2.75 7.06 6.50
CA LYS A 58 -1.88 7.43 5.36
C LYS A 58 -1.10 6.21 4.84
N GLY A 59 -0.52 5.42 5.74
CA GLY A 59 0.27 4.23 5.38
C GLY A 59 -0.56 3.15 4.67
N VAL A 60 -1.79 2.92 5.09
CA VAL A 60 -2.71 2.00 4.41
C VAL A 60 -3.08 2.53 3.02
N GLY A 61 -3.32 3.83 2.88
CA GLY A 61 -3.54 4.46 1.58
C GLY A 61 -2.37 4.28 0.62
N LEU A 62 -1.14 4.57 1.09
CA LEU A 62 0.10 4.33 0.34
C LEU A 62 0.21 2.87 -0.11
N PHE A 63 -0.09 1.91 0.78
CA PHE A 63 -0.03 0.48 0.44
C PHE A 63 -1.06 0.12 -0.63
N ILE A 64 -2.30 0.61 -0.53
CA ILE A 64 -3.33 0.35 -1.53
C ILE A 64 -2.88 0.92 -2.87
N HIS A 65 -2.43 2.17 -2.94
CA HIS A 65 -1.89 2.72 -4.19
C HIS A 65 -0.76 1.86 -4.75
N PHE A 66 0.19 1.46 -3.90
CA PHE A 66 1.31 0.63 -4.32
C PHE A 66 0.85 -0.73 -4.88
N LEU A 67 -0.14 -1.36 -4.23
CA LEU A 67 -0.72 -2.62 -4.68
C LEU A 67 -1.32 -2.52 -6.10
N TYR A 68 -2.15 -1.51 -6.36
CA TYR A 68 -2.78 -1.36 -7.68
C TYR A 68 -1.76 -0.97 -8.76
N TRP A 69 -0.91 0.03 -8.48
CA TRP A 69 0.07 0.49 -9.45
C TRP A 69 1.07 -0.59 -9.84
N SER A 70 1.52 -1.41 -8.87
CA SER A 70 2.39 -2.54 -9.15
C SER A 70 1.70 -3.68 -9.94
N ASN A 71 0.37 -3.67 -10.04
CA ASN A 71 -0.42 -4.53 -10.92
C ASN A 71 -0.78 -3.86 -12.27
N ASP A 72 -0.07 -2.79 -12.65
CA ASP A 72 -0.35 -1.99 -13.85
C ASP A 72 -1.77 -1.37 -13.85
N ARG A 73 -2.36 -1.12 -12.65
CA ARG A 73 -3.70 -0.55 -12.47
C ARG A 73 -3.63 0.79 -11.74
N GLN A 74 -4.31 1.80 -12.26
CA GLN A 74 -4.44 3.07 -11.56
C GLN A 74 -5.50 2.96 -10.46
N VAL A 75 -5.26 3.62 -9.33
CA VAL A 75 -6.31 3.82 -8.32
C VAL A 75 -7.22 4.94 -8.79
N LYS A 76 -8.43 4.57 -9.20
CA LYS A 76 -9.53 5.50 -9.46
C LYS A 76 -10.67 5.13 -8.55
N LEU A 77 -11.08 6.03 -7.66
CA LEU A 77 -12.07 5.73 -6.61
C LEU A 77 -13.38 5.15 -7.17
N ASN A 78 -13.83 5.67 -8.31
CA ASN A 78 -15.07 5.24 -8.97
C ASN A 78 -14.93 3.92 -9.76
N GLU A 79 -13.71 3.43 -9.98
CA GLU A 79 -13.39 2.27 -10.83
C GLU A 79 -12.45 1.30 -10.09
N LEU A 80 -12.44 1.33 -8.75
CA LEU A 80 -11.53 0.48 -7.99
C LEU A 80 -11.92 -0.99 -8.19
N GLU A 81 -11.04 -1.75 -8.83
CA GLU A 81 -11.20 -3.18 -9.06
C GLU A 81 -11.24 -3.96 -7.73
N PRO A 82 -11.98 -5.08 -7.60
CA PRO A 82 -11.95 -5.88 -6.37
C PRO A 82 -10.56 -6.45 -6.05
N LEU A 83 -10.20 -6.53 -4.77
CA LEU A 83 -8.93 -7.20 -4.35
C LEU A 83 -8.81 -8.66 -4.81
N GLY A 84 -9.95 -9.31 -5.08
CA GLY A 84 -10.01 -10.63 -5.68
C GLY A 84 -9.42 -10.70 -7.10
N SER A 85 -9.49 -9.61 -7.87
CA SER A 85 -8.97 -9.54 -9.24
C SER A 85 -7.50 -9.12 -9.30
N ILE A 86 -6.86 -8.83 -8.17
CA ILE A 86 -5.43 -8.51 -8.06
C ILE A 86 -4.61 -9.80 -8.09
N GLU A 87 -3.76 -9.95 -9.09
CA GLU A 87 -2.92 -11.13 -9.30
C GLU A 87 -1.65 -11.09 -8.45
N MET A 88 -0.93 -9.98 -8.49
CA MET A 88 0.32 -9.79 -7.77
C MET A 88 0.02 -9.18 -6.40
N LYS A 89 -0.34 -10.04 -5.43
CA LYS A 89 -0.67 -9.63 -4.06
C LYS A 89 0.09 -10.40 -2.98
N PRO A 90 0.27 -9.81 -1.78
CA PRO A 90 0.89 -10.48 -0.64
C PRO A 90 0.05 -11.67 -0.13
N VAL A 91 0.68 -12.52 0.69
CA VAL A 91 -0.01 -13.69 1.25
C VAL A 91 -1.04 -13.24 2.30
N ASN A 92 -2.22 -13.85 2.25
CA ASN A 92 -3.37 -13.56 3.13
C ASN A 92 -3.75 -12.07 3.17
N LEU A 93 -3.59 -11.37 2.05
CA LEU A 93 -3.85 -9.94 1.92
C LEU A 93 -5.21 -9.53 2.51
N ASP A 94 -6.28 -10.22 2.12
CA ASP A 94 -7.64 -9.88 2.51
C ASP A 94 -7.84 -9.86 4.04
N GLU A 95 -7.30 -10.87 4.73
CA GLU A 95 -7.40 -10.99 6.19
C GLU A 95 -6.56 -9.93 6.90
N ARG A 96 -5.31 -9.76 6.45
CA ARG A 96 -4.33 -8.85 7.07
C ARG A 96 -4.74 -7.40 6.88
N LEU A 97 -5.09 -7.01 5.65
CA LEU A 97 -5.54 -5.65 5.35
C LEU A 97 -6.87 -5.34 6.06
N GLY A 98 -7.79 -6.30 6.08
CA GLY A 98 -9.04 -6.17 6.83
C GLY A 98 -8.81 -5.98 8.33
N PHE A 99 -7.85 -6.68 8.93
CA PHE A 99 -7.47 -6.46 10.33
C PHE A 99 -6.87 -5.06 10.56
N ILE A 100 -5.94 -4.63 9.70
CA ILE A 100 -5.28 -3.32 9.80
C ILE A 100 -6.31 -2.19 9.74
N ILE A 101 -7.22 -2.22 8.76
CA ILE A 101 -8.27 -1.19 8.57
C ILE A 101 -9.21 -1.13 9.77
N ARG A 102 -9.56 -2.28 10.37
CA ARG A 102 -10.43 -2.32 11.56
C ARG A 102 -9.74 -1.84 12.82
N ARG A 103 -8.41 -2.00 12.92
CA ARG A 103 -7.63 -1.73 14.13
C ARG A 103 -6.34 -0.94 13.84
N PRO A 104 -6.38 0.22 13.17
CA PRO A 104 -5.18 0.88 12.66
C PRO A 104 -4.21 1.34 13.76
N ASN A 105 -4.70 1.65 14.95
CA ASN A 105 -3.88 2.12 16.08
C ASN A 105 -3.05 1.05 16.81
N LEU A 106 -3.20 -0.22 16.47
CA LEU A 106 -2.43 -1.27 17.13
C LEU A 106 -1.03 -1.35 16.52
N PHE A 107 -0.01 -1.49 17.37
CA PHE A 107 1.36 -1.77 16.91
C PHE A 107 1.42 -3.03 16.03
N HIS A 108 0.58 -4.03 16.31
CA HIS A 108 0.45 -5.21 15.46
C HIS A 108 -0.02 -4.86 14.04
N SER A 109 -0.95 -3.91 13.88
CA SER A 109 -1.40 -3.44 12.56
C SER A 109 -0.28 -2.73 11.81
N TYR A 110 0.54 -1.93 12.49
CA TYR A 110 1.75 -1.35 11.89
C TYR A 110 2.73 -2.41 11.39
N ARG A 111 2.99 -3.45 12.19
CA ARG A 111 3.85 -4.57 11.80
C ARG A 111 3.31 -5.30 10.58
N GLN A 112 2.02 -5.62 10.58
CA GLN A 112 1.35 -6.26 9.45
C GLN A 112 1.42 -5.41 8.18
N LEU A 113 1.17 -4.10 8.27
CA LEU A 113 1.29 -3.19 7.14
C LEU A 113 2.73 -3.14 6.58
N SER A 114 3.72 -3.10 7.47
CA SER A 114 5.13 -3.09 7.07
C SER A 114 5.54 -4.37 6.34
N GLU A 115 5.04 -5.51 6.79
CA GLU A 115 5.28 -6.79 6.13
C GLU A 115 4.58 -6.86 4.77
N LEU A 116 3.33 -6.38 4.66
CA LEU A 116 2.61 -6.28 3.39
C LEU A 116 3.37 -5.41 2.36
N MET A 117 3.90 -4.26 2.78
CA MET A 117 4.76 -3.41 1.93
C MET A 117 5.98 -4.18 1.43
N THR A 118 6.73 -4.82 2.33
CA THR A 118 7.94 -5.59 1.98
C THR A 118 7.63 -6.77 1.07
N GLU A 119 6.52 -7.48 1.28
CA GLU A 119 6.08 -8.57 0.42
C GLU A 119 5.75 -8.06 -0.99
N GLN A 120 5.03 -6.94 -1.09
CA GLN A 120 4.66 -6.36 -2.38
C GLN A 120 5.89 -5.84 -3.16
N GLU A 121 6.87 -5.23 -2.49
CA GLU A 121 8.15 -4.84 -3.09
C GLU A 121 8.89 -6.05 -3.69
N LYS A 122 8.92 -7.18 -2.98
CA LYS A 122 9.53 -8.43 -3.49
C LYS A 122 8.81 -8.95 -4.73
N LEU A 123 7.47 -8.89 -4.73
CA LEU A 123 6.67 -9.31 -5.88
C LEU A 123 6.93 -8.41 -7.10
N LEU A 124 6.98 -7.09 -6.92
CA LEU A 124 7.32 -6.14 -7.98
C LEU A 124 8.73 -6.38 -8.52
N ALA A 125 9.73 -6.61 -7.65
CA ALA A 125 11.09 -6.91 -8.08
C ALA A 125 11.14 -8.18 -8.96
N LYS A 126 10.39 -9.22 -8.58
CA LYS A 126 10.26 -10.45 -9.38
C LYS A 126 9.62 -10.17 -10.75
N LYS A 127 8.53 -9.40 -10.80
CA LYS A 127 7.85 -8.98 -12.04
C LYS A 127 8.82 -8.25 -12.98
N ASN A 128 9.60 -7.30 -12.45
CA ASN A 128 10.54 -6.50 -13.22
C ASN A 128 11.70 -7.33 -13.80
N ILE A 129 12.21 -8.31 -13.03
CA ILE A 129 13.23 -9.23 -13.53
C ILE A 129 12.70 -10.06 -14.71
N VAL A 130 11.46 -10.55 -14.63
CA VAL A 130 10.82 -11.32 -15.71
C VAL A 130 10.58 -10.44 -16.95
N LYS A 131 10.00 -9.24 -16.78
CA LYS A 131 9.79 -8.28 -17.88
C LYS A 131 11.11 -7.97 -18.61
N LYS A 132 12.20 -7.70 -17.87
CA LYS A 132 13.52 -7.43 -18.46
C LYS A 132 14.08 -8.60 -19.27
N ARG A 133 13.93 -9.84 -18.79
CA ARG A 133 14.39 -11.04 -19.51
C ARG A 133 13.62 -11.28 -20.82
N LEU A 134 12.33 -10.97 -20.85
CA LEU A 134 11.50 -11.10 -22.05
C LEU A 134 11.86 -10.05 -23.10
N SER A 135 12.10 -8.80 -22.68
CA SER A 135 12.51 -7.72 -23.58
C SER A 135 13.89 -7.91 -24.21
N GLN A 136 14.76 -8.76 -23.64
CA GLN A 136 16.10 -9.04 -24.18
C GLN A 136 16.15 -10.22 -25.15
N LYS A 137 15.03 -10.94 -25.32
CA LYS A 137 14.92 -12.15 -26.17
C LYS A 137 14.13 -11.93 -27.47
N GLY A 138 13.62 -10.72 -27.71
CA GLY A 138 13.00 -10.30 -28.98
C GLY A 138 13.98 -9.48 -29.79
#